data_AF-A0A9E5RCS9-F1
#
_entry.id   AF-A0A9E5RCS9-F1
#
_cell.length_a   1.000
_cell.length_b   1.000
_cell.length_c   1.000
_cell.angle_alpha   90.00
_cell.angle_beta   90.00
_cell.angle_gamma   90.00
#
_symmetry.space_group_name_H-M   'P 1'
#
loop_
_entity.id
_entity.type
_entity.pdbx_description
1 polymer ?
#
loop_
_entity_poly.entity_id
_entity_poly.type
_entity_poly.pdbx_seq_one_letter_code
_entity_poly.pdbx_strand_id
1 'polypeptide(L)'
;MSREFGEYGGGGYFHDKVRGCLEDLQSEAREKFHKEFIPLFESLYEIAYAISSVEACDSCLDRSITTTMEELPKIKKTIAQLEDTIRPYKNVADNAVREYIRSKEK
;
A
#
# COMPACT_ATOMS: atom_id res chain seq x y z
N MET A 1 -22.97 -7.42 -8.25
CA MET A 1 -21.50 -7.32 -8.13
C MET A 1 -21.14 -5.87 -7.93
N SER A 2 -20.23 -5.61 -7.01
CA SER A 2 -20.60 -4.81 -5.87
C SER A 2 -20.13 -3.37 -5.96
N ARG A 3 -20.83 -2.49 -5.21
CA ARG A 3 -20.33 -1.16 -4.91
C ARG A 3 -18.95 -1.19 -4.25
N GLU A 4 -18.40 -2.35 -3.86
CA GLU A 4 -17.60 -2.57 -2.65
C GLU A 4 -16.08 -2.42 -2.80
N PHE A 5 -15.62 -1.76 -3.86
CA PHE A 5 -14.41 -0.96 -3.75
C PHE A 5 -14.70 0.48 -3.26
N GLY A 6 -15.98 0.81 -3.05
CA GLY A 6 -16.53 1.95 -2.29
C GLY A 6 -17.65 1.51 -1.34
N GLU A 7 -17.91 2.26 -0.28
CA GLU A 7 -19.01 1.92 0.64
C GLU A 7 -20.37 2.22 -0.02
N TYR A 8 -21.36 1.34 0.21
CA TYR A 8 -22.76 1.57 -0.17
C TYR A 8 -23.36 2.70 0.69
N GLY A 9 -23.01 3.96 0.41
CA GLY A 9 -23.60 5.13 1.08
C GLY A 9 -22.68 6.32 1.35
N GLY A 10 -21.39 6.32 1.02
CA GLY A 10 -20.57 7.50 1.33
C GLY A 10 -19.07 7.50 1.06
N GLY A 11 -18.47 6.41 0.58
CA GLY A 11 -17.02 6.38 0.29
C GLY A 11 -16.78 6.15 -1.18
N GLY A 12 -16.03 7.05 -1.84
CA GLY A 12 -15.65 6.98 -3.26
C GLY A 12 -14.95 5.67 -3.67
N TYR A 13 -14.49 5.61 -4.91
CA TYR A 13 -13.86 4.41 -5.47
C TYR A 13 -12.59 4.04 -4.71
N PHE A 14 -12.13 2.79 -4.83
CA PHE A 14 -10.93 2.34 -4.12
C PHE A 14 -9.68 3.16 -4.48
N HIS A 15 -9.56 3.58 -5.74
CA HIS A 15 -8.50 4.49 -6.16
C HIS A 15 -8.59 5.86 -5.47
N ASP A 16 -9.78 6.36 -5.13
CA ASP A 16 -9.95 7.60 -4.36
C ASP A 16 -9.44 7.45 -2.93
N LYS A 17 -9.65 6.28 -2.31
CA LYS A 17 -9.13 5.99 -0.97
C LYS A 17 -7.61 5.89 -0.97
N VAL A 18 -7.04 5.19 -1.96
CA VAL A 18 -5.57 5.09 -2.12
C VAL A 18 -4.97 6.48 -2.37
N ARG A 19 -5.65 7.31 -3.18
CA ARG A 19 -5.26 8.70 -3.43
C ARG A 19 -5.29 9.54 -2.16
N GLY A 20 -6.34 9.43 -1.34
CA GLY A 20 -6.40 10.12 -0.05
C GLY A 20 -5.23 9.76 0.86
N CYS A 21 -4.92 8.46 1.00
CA CYS A 21 -3.74 8.04 1.77
C CYS A 21 -2.42 8.56 1.19
N LEU A 22 -2.29 8.64 -0.14
CA LEU A 22 -1.11 9.21 -0.78
C LEU A 22 -0.99 10.71 -0.50
N GLU A 23 -2.09 11.46 -0.57
CA GLU A 23 -2.14 12.88 -0.25
C GLU A 23 -1.78 13.13 1.22
N ASP A 24 -2.29 12.32 2.15
CA ASP A 24 -1.93 12.36 3.58
C ASP A 24 -0.44 12.07 3.78
N LEU A 25 0.11 11.05 3.11
CA LEU A 25 1.53 10.72 3.17
C LEU A 25 2.41 11.83 2.58
N GLN A 26 1.97 12.52 1.53
CA GLN A 26 2.75 13.59 0.92
C GLN A 26 2.71 14.89 1.73
N SER A 27 1.57 15.20 2.34
CA SER A 27 1.33 16.46 3.05
C SER A 27 1.66 16.41 4.54
N GLU A 28 1.36 15.29 5.22
CA GLU A 28 1.42 15.19 6.68
C GLU A 28 2.57 14.32 7.20
N ALA A 29 3.19 13.48 6.36
CA ALA A 29 4.27 12.60 6.82
C ALA A 29 5.48 13.39 7.33
N ARG A 30 5.66 13.38 8.65
CA ARG A 30 6.81 14.01 9.32
C ARG A 30 8.03 13.10 9.38
N GLU A 31 7.80 11.80 9.48
CA GLU A 31 8.87 10.82 9.63
C GLU A 31 9.35 10.30 8.28
N LYS A 32 10.66 10.11 8.15
CA LYS A 32 11.29 9.60 6.92
C LYS A 32 10.71 8.25 6.53
N PHE A 33 10.47 7.38 7.50
CA PHE A 33 9.92 6.04 7.27
C PHE A 33 8.54 6.08 6.60
N HIS A 34 7.65 6.99 7.00
CA HIS A 34 6.34 7.12 6.35
C HIS A 34 6.47 7.48 4.87
N LYS A 35 7.44 8.34 4.52
CA LYS A 35 7.69 8.73 3.13
C LYS A 35 8.21 7.59 2.26
N GLU A 36 8.78 6.54 2.85
CA GLU A 36 9.21 5.35 2.11
C GLU A 36 8.03 4.55 1.53
N PHE A 37 6.81 4.76 2.04
CA PHE A 37 5.59 4.13 1.50
C PHE A 37 5.03 4.87 0.28
N ILE A 38 5.41 6.12 0.04
CA ILE A 38 4.87 6.93 -1.08
C ILE A 38 4.95 6.18 -2.43
N PRO A 39 6.10 5.61 -2.84
CA PRO A 39 6.18 4.91 -4.12
C PRO A 39 5.29 3.66 -4.21
N LEU A 40 4.99 3.03 -3.07
CA LEU A 40 4.07 1.89 -3.03
C LEU A 40 2.64 2.35 -3.28
N PHE A 41 2.21 3.44 -2.62
CA PHE A 41 0.87 4.00 -2.77
C PHE A 41 0.64 4.60 -4.16
N GLU A 42 1.66 5.20 -4.78
CA GLU A 42 1.60 5.67 -6.17
C GLU A 42 1.33 4.51 -7.13
N SER A 43 2.12 3.42 -7.07
CA SER A 43 1.89 2.26 -7.94
C SER A 43 0.54 1.57 -7.69
N LEU A 44 0.10 1.51 -6.43
CA LEU A 44 -1.22 0.96 -6.10
C LEU A 44 -2.35 1.83 -6.65
N TYR A 45 -2.20 3.15 -6.62
CA TYR A 45 -3.18 4.08 -7.18
C TYR A 45 -3.34 3.87 -8.69
N GLU A 46 -2.25 3.80 -9.45
CA GLU A 46 -2.29 3.61 -10.91
C GLU A 46 -3.00 2.32 -11.31
N ILE A 47 -2.70 1.20 -10.62
CA ILE A 47 -3.39 -0.08 -10.86
C ILE A 47 -4.87 0.04 -10.50
N ALA A 48 -5.19 0.59 -9.33
CA ALA A 48 -6.58 0.73 -8.86
C ALA A 48 -7.41 1.61 -9.80
N TYR A 49 -6.84 2.70 -10.29
CA TYR A 49 -7.47 3.58 -11.24
C TYR A 49 -7.72 2.87 -12.57
N ALA A 50 -6.70 2.21 -13.13
CA ALA A 50 -6.84 1.51 -14.41
C ALA A 50 -7.89 0.38 -14.37
N ILE A 51 -7.98 -0.36 -13.26
CA ILE A 51 -9.05 -1.37 -13.06
C ILE A 51 -10.42 -0.68 -13.00
N SER A 52 -10.54 0.37 -12.18
CA SER A 52 -11.81 1.09 -12.00
C SER A 52 -12.30 1.71 -13.32
N SER A 53 -11.40 2.27 -14.13
CA SER A 53 -11.72 2.85 -15.44
C SER A 53 -12.13 1.79 -16.46
N VAL A 54 -11.61 0.57 -16.39
CA VAL A 54 -12.07 -0.53 -17.25
C VAL A 54 -13.46 -1.00 -16.84
N GLU A 55 -13.72 -1.14 -15.54
CA GLU A 55 -15.04 -1.51 -15.03
C GLU A 55 -16.12 -0.47 -15.36
N ALA A 56 -15.76 0.82 -15.35
CA ALA A 56 -16.64 1.91 -15.76
C ALA A 56 -16.84 2.02 -17.29
N CYS A 57 -16.17 1.17 -18.09
CA CYS A 57 -16.10 1.27 -19.56
C CYS A 57 -15.48 2.58 -20.08
N ASP A 58 -14.77 3.32 -19.22
CA ASP A 58 -14.12 4.60 -19.55
C ASP A 58 -12.71 4.41 -20.15
N SER A 59 -12.19 3.19 -20.15
CA SER A 59 -10.89 2.84 -20.71
C SER A 59 -10.88 1.47 -21.37
N CYS A 60 -9.96 1.27 -22.30
CA CYS A 60 -9.77 -0.02 -22.96
C CYS A 60 -9.09 -1.03 -22.02
N LEU A 61 -9.52 -2.30 -22.06
CA LEU A 61 -8.94 -3.43 -21.33
C LEU A 61 -7.41 -3.54 -21.48
N ASP A 62 -6.86 -3.18 -22.64
CA ASP A 62 -5.43 -3.23 -22.90
C ASP A 62 -4.62 -2.28 -21.99
N ARG A 63 -5.25 -1.17 -21.54
CA ARG A 63 -4.60 -0.20 -20.65
C ARG A 63 -4.41 -0.78 -19.25
N SER A 64 -5.39 -1.50 -18.70
CA SER A 64 -5.30 -2.05 -17.34
C SER A 64 -4.23 -3.14 -17.24
N ILE A 65 -4.13 -4.01 -18.24
CA ILE A 65 -3.11 -5.07 -18.27
C ILE A 65 -1.72 -4.45 -18.38
N THR A 66 -1.53 -3.48 -19.30
CA THR A 66 -0.23 -2.83 -19.51
C THR A 66 0.22 -2.08 -18.26
N THR A 67 -0.65 -1.25 -17.67
CA THR A 67 -0.37 -0.55 -16.41
C THR A 67 -0.02 -1.53 -15.28
N THR A 68 -0.77 -2.64 -15.17
CA THR A 68 -0.47 -3.66 -14.15
C THR A 68 0.91 -4.29 -14.36
N MET A 69 1.29 -4.59 -15.61
CA MET A 69 2.61 -5.15 -15.92
C MET A 69 3.76 -4.18 -15.62
N GLU A 70 3.53 -2.88 -15.76
CA GLU A 70 4.53 -1.83 -15.49
C GLU A 70 4.69 -1.54 -13.98
N GLU A 71 3.58 -1.55 -13.23
CA GLU A 71 3.56 -1.17 -11.82
C GLU A 71 3.91 -2.33 -10.87
N LEU A 72 3.55 -3.58 -11.19
CA LEU A 72 3.84 -4.74 -10.33
C LEU A 72 5.34 -4.91 -9.99
N PRO A 73 6.29 -4.77 -10.95
CA PRO A 73 7.71 -4.81 -10.63
C PRO A 73 8.15 -3.71 -9.66
N LYS A 74 7.56 -2.50 -9.77
CA LYS A 74 7.85 -1.38 -8.87
C LYS A 74 7.36 -1.70 -7.47
N ILE A 75 6.13 -2.20 -7.33
CA ILE A 75 5.57 -2.66 -6.05
C ILE A 75 6.48 -3.70 -5.39
N LYS A 76 6.90 -4.74 -6.12
CA LYS A 76 7.79 -5.77 -5.59
C LYS A 76 9.10 -5.20 -5.07
N LYS A 77 9.72 -4.28 -5.83
CA LYS A 77 10.95 -3.62 -5.43
C LYS A 77 10.76 -2.76 -4.17
N THR A 78 9.69 -1.98 -4.11
CA THR A 78 9.40 -1.11 -2.96
C THR A 78 9.10 -1.94 -1.71
N ILE A 79 8.34 -3.03 -1.81
CA ILE A 79 8.08 -3.93 -0.68
C ILE A 79 9.38 -4.53 -0.14
N ALA A 80 10.29 -4.99 -1.02
CA ALA A 80 11.58 -5.52 -0.59
C ALA A 80 12.41 -4.47 0.18
N GLN A 81 12.40 -3.22 -0.29
CA GLN A 81 13.09 -2.11 0.38
C GLN A 81 12.47 -1.81 1.74
N LEU A 82 11.14 -1.74 1.82
CA LEU A 82 10.41 -1.53 3.07
C LEU A 82 10.67 -2.65 4.08
N GLU A 83 10.71 -3.91 3.63
CA GLU A 83 11.05 -5.05 4.48
C GLU A 83 12.44 -4.88 5.09
N ASP A 84 13.43 -4.46 4.29
CA ASP A 84 14.77 -4.20 4.78
C ASP A 84 14.83 -3.03 5.78
N THR A 85 14.04 -1.97 5.57
CA THR A 85 13.91 -0.88 6.55
C THR A 85 13.28 -1.34 7.87
N ILE A 86 12.27 -2.21 7.82
CA ILE A 86 11.51 -2.65 9.01
C ILE A 86 12.26 -3.78 9.77
N ARG A 87 13.11 -4.54 9.09
CA ARG A 87 13.83 -5.71 9.63
C ARG A 87 14.52 -5.45 10.99
N PRO A 88 15.25 -4.34 11.22
CA PRO A 88 15.88 -4.08 12.51
C PRO A 88 14.86 -3.93 13.65
N TYR A 89 13.74 -3.24 13.41
CA TYR A 89 12.68 -3.06 14.40
C TYR A 89 12.05 -4.39 14.80
N LYS A 90 11.81 -5.26 13.81
CA LYS A 90 11.34 -6.63 14.06
C LYS A 90 12.31 -7.39 14.96
N ASN A 91 13.62 -7.34 14.69
CA ASN A 91 14.61 -8.04 15.51
C ASN A 91 14.64 -7.54 16.95
N VAL A 92 14.51 -6.23 17.18
CA VAL A 92 14.44 -5.66 18.52
C VAL A 92 13.17 -6.13 19.24
N ALA A 93 12.02 -6.09 18.57
CA ALA A 93 10.76 -6.57 19.13
C ALA A 93 10.82 -8.08 19.48
N ASP A 94 11.36 -8.90 18.57
CA ASP A 94 11.52 -10.35 18.79
C ASP A 94 12.42 -10.64 20.00
N ASN A 95 13.51 -9.90 20.16
CA ASN A 95 14.41 -10.06 21.31
C ASN A 95 13.74 -9.65 22.62
N ALA A 96 13.05 -8.51 22.65
CA ALA A 96 12.32 -8.05 23.83
C ALA A 96 11.24 -9.05 24.28
N VAL A 97 10.50 -9.62 23.33
CA VAL A 97 9.49 -10.66 23.61
C VAL A 97 10.14 -11.93 24.19
N ARG A 98 11.26 -12.37 23.61
CA ARG A 98 12.00 -13.55 24.10
C ARG A 98 12.52 -13.35 25.53
N GLU A 99 13.05 -12.17 25.84
CA GLU A 99 13.52 -11.85 27.19
C GLU A 99 12.38 -11.82 28.21
N TYR A 100 11.25 -11.22 27.84
CA TYR A 100 10.05 -11.21 28.69
C TYR A 100 9.56 -12.62 29.02
N ILE A 101 9.44 -13.50 28.02
CA ILE A 101 9.04 -14.91 28.22
C ILE A 101 10.01 -15.60 29.19
N ARG A 102 11.33 -15.47 28.99
CA ARG A 102 12.35 -16.08 29.87
C ARG A 102 12.28 -15.57 31.31
N SER A 103 11.90 -14.30 31.51
CA SER A 103 11.75 -13.72 32.86
C SER A 103 10.50 -14.21 33.60
N LYS A 104 9.48 -14.71 32.87
CA LYS A 104 8.26 -15.29 33.45
C LYS A 104 8.42 -16.76 33.83
N GLU A 105 9.41 -17.44 33.27
CA GLU A 105 9.74 -18.85 33.55
C GLU A 105 10.68 -19.03 34.76
N LYS A 106 11.19 -17.93 35.34
CA LYS A 106 11.99 -17.91 36.58
C LYS A 106 11.15 -17.51 37.77
#